data_AF-A0A2D4IYH7-F1
#
_entry.id   AF-A0A2D4IYH7-F1
#
_cell.length_a   1.000
_cell.length_b   1.000
_cell.length_c   1.000
_cell.angle_alpha   90.00
_cell.angle_beta   90.00
_cell.angle_gamma   90.00
#
_symmetry.space_group_name_H-M   'P 1'
#
loop_
_entity.id
_entity.type
_entity.pdbx_description
1 polymer ?
#
loop_
_entity_poly.entity_id
_entity_poly.type
_entity_poly.pdbx_seq_one_letter_code
_entity_poly.pdbx_strand_id
1 'polypeptide(L)'
;MTDMADNHKENWVALVAAAEQYRRQTGNEIVLLTAFRAPPRGNYSYVQHGSGALADAVQSYLEDIAVVHKTTAFTYAARPPSNPHPPPPQISYSQSYPPTYAPDEPAPHRTPISQGGLP
;
A
#
# COMPACT_ATOMS: atom_id res chain seq x y z
N MET A 1 -7.17 -23.50 17.43
CA MET A 1 -7.99 -23.73 16.22
C MET A 1 -8.40 -22.37 15.70
N THR A 2 -7.78 -21.92 14.61
CA THR A 2 -8.01 -20.60 14.00
C THR A 2 -9.42 -20.56 13.41
N ASP A 3 -10.22 -19.60 13.86
CA ASP A 3 -11.56 -19.33 13.33
C ASP A 3 -11.43 -18.70 11.94
N MET A 4 -11.30 -19.56 10.93
CA MET A 4 -11.33 -19.22 9.53
C MET A 4 -12.77 -19.47 9.07
N ALA A 5 -13.43 -18.45 8.49
CA ALA A 5 -14.81 -18.58 8.03
C ALA A 5 -15.01 -19.92 7.28
N ASP A 6 -15.95 -20.73 7.76
CA ASP A 6 -16.12 -22.16 7.47
C ASP A 6 -16.19 -22.52 5.97
N ASN A 7 -16.52 -21.55 5.12
CA ASN A 7 -16.85 -21.74 3.71
C ASN A 7 -15.74 -22.32 2.82
N HIS A 8 -14.48 -22.45 3.28
CA HIS A 8 -13.38 -22.98 2.46
C HIS A 8 -12.44 -23.96 3.17
N LYS A 9 -12.82 -24.49 4.34
CA LYS A 9 -11.95 -25.42 5.08
C LYS A 9 -11.66 -26.69 4.29
N GLU A 10 -12.66 -27.23 3.60
CA GLU A 10 -12.52 -28.41 2.74
C GLU A 10 -11.60 -28.14 1.54
N ASN A 11 -11.72 -26.96 0.92
CA ASN A 11 -10.85 -26.53 -0.18
C ASN A 11 -9.40 -26.39 0.28
N TRP A 12 -9.17 -25.87 1.49
CA TRP A 12 -7.83 -25.77 2.07
C TRP A 12 -7.20 -27.14 2.29
N VAL A 13 -7.96 -28.10 2.85
CA VAL A 13 -7.49 -29.48 3.04
C VAL A 13 -7.15 -30.12 1.69
N ALA A 14 -8.01 -29.95 0.68
CA ALA A 14 -7.77 -30.46 -0.67
C ALA A 14 -6.51 -29.87 -1.31
N LEU A 15 -6.26 -28.57 -1.13
CA LEU A 15 -5.06 -27.89 -1.62
C LEU A 15 -3.79 -28.44 -0.96
N VAL A 16 -3.78 -28.58 0.36
CA VAL A 16 -2.64 -29.16 1.09
C VAL A 16 -2.37 -30.60 0.62
N ALA A 17 -3.42 -31.40 0.43
CA ALA A 17 -3.28 -32.77 -0.08
C ALA A 17 -2.71 -32.80 -1.51
N ALA A 18 -3.16 -31.90 -2.39
CA ALA A 18 -2.65 -31.80 -3.76
C ALA A 18 -1.17 -31.38 -3.80
N ALA A 19 -0.76 -30.44 -2.93
CA ALA A 19 0.64 -30.02 -2.80
C ALA A 19 1.53 -31.19 -2.35
N GLU A 20 1.09 -31.95 -1.35
CA GLU A 20 1.80 -33.16 -0.89
C GLU A 20 1.87 -34.25 -1.97
N GLN A 21 0.79 -34.43 -2.74
CA GLN A 21 0.80 -35.37 -3.85
C GLN A 21 1.81 -34.96 -4.94
N TYR A 22 1.86 -33.68 -5.31
CA TYR A 22 2.84 -33.16 -6.26
C TYR A 22 4.27 -33.38 -5.76
N ARG A 23 4.53 -33.09 -4.47
CA ARG A 23 5.82 -33.31 -3.82
C ARG A 23 6.26 -34.77 -3.95
N ARG A 24 5.35 -35.71 -3.70
CA ARG A 24 5.61 -37.15 -3.83
C ARG A 24 5.86 -37.59 -5.27
N GLN A 25 5.15 -37.00 -6.24
CA GLN A 25 5.27 -37.36 -7.65
C GLN A 25 6.55 -36.83 -8.30
N THR A 26 6.97 -35.62 -7.92
CA THR A 26 8.07 -34.91 -8.59
C THR A 26 9.38 -34.95 -7.80
N GLY A 27 9.32 -35.19 -6.48
CA GLY A 27 10.45 -35.05 -5.58
C GLY A 27 10.83 -33.60 -5.26
N ASN A 28 10.12 -32.62 -5.84
CA ASN A 28 10.36 -31.20 -5.59
C ASN A 28 9.78 -30.79 -4.24
N GLU A 29 10.52 -29.99 -3.46
CA GLU A 29 9.99 -29.36 -2.26
C GLU A 29 8.94 -28.30 -2.64
N ILE A 30 7.79 -28.33 -1.96
CA ILE A 30 6.74 -27.31 -2.07
C ILE A 30 6.39 -26.84 -0.67
N VAL A 31 6.16 -25.54 -0.56
CA VAL A 31 5.74 -24.89 0.67
C VAL A 31 4.59 -23.94 0.36
N LEU A 32 3.48 -24.09 1.08
CA LEU A 32 2.34 -23.17 1.04
C LEU A 32 2.48 -22.15 2.17
N LEU A 33 2.22 -20.90 1.84
CA LEU A 33 2.32 -19.75 2.72
C LEU A 33 0.95 -19.14 2.93
N THR A 34 0.59 -18.88 4.18
CA THR A 34 -0.63 -18.15 4.53
C THR A 34 -0.29 -16.97 5.42
N ALA A 35 -0.90 -15.82 5.12
CA ALA A 35 -0.80 -14.61 5.90
C ALA A 35 -2.21 -14.13 6.23
N PHE A 36 -2.46 -13.82 7.49
CA PHE A 36 -3.76 -13.31 7.93
C PHE A 36 -3.59 -12.23 8.99
N ARG A 37 -4.56 -11.33 9.08
CA ARG A 37 -4.61 -10.34 10.16
C ARG A 37 -5.06 -11.03 11.43
N ALA A 38 -4.17 -11.10 12.42
CA ALA A 38 -4.48 -11.65 13.72
C ALA A 38 -4.92 -10.51 14.66
N PRO A 39 -6.00 -10.68 15.45
CA PRO A 39 -6.28 -9.79 16.57
C PRO A 39 -5.11 -9.80 17.58
N PRO A 40 -4.71 -8.66 18.16
CA PRO A 40 -5.27 -7.30 18.02
C PRO A 40 -4.91 -6.59 16.70
N ARG A 41 -5.73 -5.60 16.31
CA ARG A 41 -5.61 -4.85 15.04
C ARG A 41 -4.19 -4.32 14.84
N GLY A 42 -3.58 -4.68 13.71
CA GLY A 42 -2.25 -4.21 13.30
C GLY A 42 -1.20 -5.31 13.15
N ASN A 43 -1.48 -6.52 13.67
CA ASN A 43 -0.58 -7.66 13.56
C ASN A 43 -0.95 -8.58 12.39
N TYR A 44 0.08 -9.01 11.65
CA TYR A 44 -0.02 -10.09 10.67
C TYR A 44 0.58 -11.36 11.29
N SER A 45 -0.13 -12.47 11.12
CA SER A 45 0.37 -13.81 11.45
C SER A 45 0.64 -14.54 10.15
N TYR A 46 1.75 -15.29 10.14
CA TYR A 46 2.18 -16.09 9.02
C TYR A 46 2.19 -17.55 9.43
N VAL A 47 1.72 -18.43 8.56
CA VAL A 47 1.78 -19.88 8.77
C VAL A 47 2.26 -20.53 7.48
N GLN A 48 3.16 -21.48 7.65
CA GLN A 48 3.75 -22.27 6.58
C GLN A 48 3.21 -23.70 6.64
N HIS A 49 3.04 -24.33 5.47
CA HIS A 49 2.69 -25.74 5.34
C HIS A 49 3.59 -26.42 4.32
N GLY A 50 4.29 -27.46 4.74
CA GLY A 50 5.26 -28.21 3.94
C GLY A 50 6.35 -28.78 4.85
N SER A 51 7.38 -29.37 4.27
CA SER A 51 8.52 -29.91 5.03
C SER A 51 9.80 -29.89 4.22
N GLY A 52 10.94 -30.02 4.90
CA GLY A 52 12.27 -30.10 4.28
C GLY A 52 13.02 -28.78 4.33
N ALA A 53 14.13 -28.68 3.61
CA ALA A 53 15.05 -27.56 3.71
C ALA A 53 14.38 -26.24 3.25
N LEU A 54 13.54 -26.29 2.22
CA LEU A 54 12.74 -25.14 1.80
C LEU A 54 11.77 -24.66 2.88
N ALA A 55 11.16 -25.58 3.64
CA ALA A 55 10.25 -25.21 4.72
C ALA A 55 10.98 -24.42 5.82
N ASP A 56 12.18 -24.89 6.20
CA ASP A 56 13.00 -24.24 7.21
C ASP A 56 13.47 -22.85 6.74
N ALA A 57 13.93 -22.74 5.49
CA ALA A 57 14.33 -21.47 4.90
C ALA A 57 13.17 -20.45 4.83
N VAL A 58 11.99 -20.93 4.44
CA VAL A 58 10.77 -20.11 4.42
C VAL A 58 10.39 -19.67 5.82
N GLN A 59 10.49 -20.54 6.83
CA GLN A 59 10.19 -20.19 8.22
C GLN A 59 11.10 -19.07 8.72
N SER A 60 12.42 -19.16 8.49
CA SER A 60 13.35 -18.07 8.84
C SER A 60 13.00 -16.76 8.13
N TYR A 61 12.64 -16.82 6.84
CA TYR A 61 12.23 -15.64 6.10
C TYR A 61 10.92 -15.01 6.62
N LEU A 62 9.96 -15.84 7.04
CA LEU A 62 8.72 -15.35 7.65
C LEU A 62 8.96 -14.69 9.01
N GLU A 63 9.93 -15.17 9.79
CA GLU A 63 10.34 -14.56 11.05
C GLU A 63 10.93 -13.16 10.82
N ASP A 64 11.77 -13.00 9.81
CA ASP A 64 12.31 -11.69 9.41
C ASP A 64 11.18 -10.72 9.01
N ILE A 65 10.23 -11.18 8.20
CA ILE A 65 9.04 -10.39 7.83
C ILE A 65 8.22 -10.02 9.06
N ALA A 66 8.04 -10.93 10.01
CA ALA A 66 7.28 -10.67 11.22
C ALA A 66 7.96 -9.62 12.11
N VAL A 67 9.29 -9.62 12.18
CA VAL A 67 10.07 -8.58 12.88
C VAL A 67 9.84 -7.22 12.22
N VAL A 68 9.94 -7.13 10.88
CA VAL A 68 9.72 -5.87 10.15
C VAL A 68 8.31 -5.33 10.39
N HIS A 69 7.28 -6.17 10.35
CA HIS A 69 5.91 -5.74 10.60
C HIS A 69 5.69 -5.25 12.04
N LYS A 70 6.24 -5.95 13.04
CA LYS A 70 6.16 -5.54 14.44
C LYS A 70 6.86 -4.20 14.68
N THR A 71 8.08 -4.05 14.15
CA THR A 71 8.85 -2.79 14.25
C THR A 71 8.09 -1.65 13.58
N THR A 72 7.56 -1.87 12.37
CA THR A 72 6.75 -0.87 11.65
C THR A 72 5.53 -0.47 12.48
N ALA A 73 4.76 -1.44 12.97
CA ALA A 73 3.59 -1.18 13.81
C ALA A 73 3.95 -0.41 15.09
N PHE A 74 5.06 -0.76 15.74
CA PHE A 74 5.56 -0.07 16.91
C PHE A 74 5.97 1.38 16.61
N THR A 75 6.74 1.62 15.54
CA THR A 75 7.16 2.97 15.13
C THR A 75 5.97 3.86 14.78
N TYR A 76 4.96 3.31 14.10
CA TYR A 76 3.73 4.05 13.81
C TYR A 76 2.94 4.39 15.08
N ALA A 77 2.83 3.45 16.03
CA ALA A 77 2.12 3.69 17.30
C ALA A 77 2.88 4.66 18.22
N ALA A 78 4.21 4.64 18.20
CA ALA A 78 5.07 5.52 18.99
C ALA A 78 5.21 6.94 18.41
N ARG A 79 4.67 7.19 17.20
CA ARG A 79 4.70 8.52 16.60
C ARG A 79 3.84 9.45 17.46
N PRO A 80 4.40 10.51 18.06
CA PRO A 80 3.60 11.50 18.77
C PRO A 80 2.56 12.08 17.81
N PRO A 81 1.35 12.42 18.30
CA PRO A 81 0.39 13.13 17.47
C PRO A 81 1.11 14.34 16.88
N SER A 82 1.06 14.50 15.55
CA SER A 82 1.49 15.74 14.93
C SER A 82 0.75 16.84 15.69
N ASN A 83 1.48 17.74 16.37
CA ASN A 83 0.86 18.91 16.97
C ASN A 83 -0.07 19.51 15.91
N PRO A 84 -1.34 19.80 16.22
CA PRO A 84 -2.17 20.53 15.28
C PRO A 84 -1.39 21.78 14.92
N HIS A 85 -0.99 21.89 13.66
CA HIS A 85 -0.40 23.13 13.17
C HIS A 85 -1.42 24.22 13.55
N PRO A 86 -1.02 25.28 14.29
CA PRO A 86 -1.89 26.41 14.42
C PRO A 86 -2.26 26.84 13.00
N PRO A 87 -3.55 27.10 12.71
CA PRO A 87 -3.91 27.64 11.41
C PRO A 87 -3.00 28.85 11.14
N PRO A 88 -2.50 29.02 9.90
CA PRO A 88 -1.75 30.23 9.58
C PRO A 88 -2.58 31.43 10.02
N PRO A 89 -1.97 32.47 10.63
CA PRO A 89 -2.73 33.63 11.06
C PRO A 89 -3.55 34.11 9.87
N GLN A 90 -4.88 34.15 10.04
CA GLN A 90 -5.75 34.80 9.09
C GLN A 90 -5.37 36.28 9.12
N ILE A 91 -4.40 36.66 8.30
CA ILE A 91 -4.13 38.04 8.00
C ILE A 91 -5.40 38.51 7.32
N SER A 92 -6.24 39.22 8.08
CA SER A 92 -7.29 40.06 7.55
C SER A 92 -6.61 41.05 6.60
N TYR A 93 -6.51 40.70 5.32
CA TYR A 93 -6.21 41.67 4.28
C TYR A 93 -7.45 42.56 4.16
N SER A 94 -7.59 43.49 5.11
CA SER A 94 -8.40 44.67 4.94
C SER A 94 -7.88 45.39 3.71
N GLN A 95 -8.79 45.52 2.74
CA GLN A 95 -8.69 46.37 1.57
C GLN A 95 -7.92 47.66 1.86
N SER A 96 -6.84 47.90 1.13
CA SER A 96 -6.41 49.20 0.58
C SER A 96 -5.09 49.00 -0.17
N TYR A 97 -5.14 48.69 -1.46
CA TYR A 97 -4.00 48.95 -2.34
C TYR A 97 -4.16 50.34 -2.96
N PRO A 98 -3.12 51.20 -2.93
CA PRO A 98 -3.16 52.46 -3.66
C PRO A 98 -2.97 52.20 -5.16
N PRO A 99 -3.57 53.02 -6.03
CA PRO A 99 -3.51 52.82 -7.48
C PRO A 99 -2.17 53.33 -8.01
N THR A 100 -1.31 52.42 -8.44
CA THR A 100 -0.08 52.78 -9.15
C THR A 100 0.18 51.76 -10.23
N TYR A 101 -0.35 51.99 -11.43
CA TYR A 101 0.36 51.91 -12.71
C TYR A 101 -0.63 52.07 -13.88
N ALA A 102 -0.52 53.20 -14.59
CA ALA A 102 -0.78 53.36 -16.02
C ALA A 102 -0.01 54.63 -16.43
N PRO A 103 0.55 54.77 -17.66
CA PRO A 103 0.20 54.12 -18.93
C PRO A 103 1.43 53.37 -19.54
N ASP A 104 1.38 52.59 -20.63
CA ASP A 104 1.12 53.00 -22.01
C ASP A 104 1.09 51.78 -22.96
N GLU A 105 0.00 51.70 -23.76
CA GLU A 105 -0.14 51.22 -25.16
C GLU A 105 0.35 49.85 -25.70
N PRO A 106 -0.20 49.38 -26.85
CA PRO A 106 -0.68 47.99 -27.00
C PRO A 106 -0.01 47.23 -28.16
N ALA A 107 0.07 45.89 -28.08
CA ALA A 107 0.36 45.08 -29.26
C ALA A 107 -0.06 43.62 -29.08
N PRO A 108 -0.34 42.88 -30.16
CA PRO A 108 -1.19 43.21 -31.28
C PRO A 108 -2.27 42.14 -31.48
N HIS A 109 -3.31 42.52 -32.21
CA HIS A 109 -4.42 41.69 -32.65
C HIS A 109 -3.94 40.39 -33.31
N ARG A 110 -4.40 39.24 -32.82
CA ARG A 110 -4.44 38.00 -33.63
C ARG A 110 -5.90 37.61 -33.88
N THR A 111 -6.21 37.58 -35.16
CA THR A 111 -7.49 37.47 -35.86
C THR A 111 -8.21 36.13 -35.67
N PRO A 112 -9.54 36.09 -35.87
CA PRO A 112 -10.30 34.84 -35.95
C PRO A 112 -10.27 34.23 -37.37
N ILE A 113 -10.06 32.91 -37.40
CA ILE A 113 -10.60 31.83 -38.26
C ILE A 113 -10.86 32.06 -39.79
N SER A 114 -10.33 31.09 -40.55
CA SER A 114 -10.90 30.36 -41.71
C SER A 114 -10.68 30.82 -43.16
N GLN A 115 -10.05 29.89 -43.90
CA GLN A 115 -10.32 29.41 -45.27
C GLN A 115 -10.06 30.30 -46.50
N GLY A 116 -9.18 29.79 -47.37
CA GLY A 116 -9.48 29.64 -48.81
C GLY A 116 -8.49 30.26 -49.80
N GLY A 117 -7.90 29.41 -50.66
CA GLY A 117 -7.70 29.71 -52.08
C GLY A 117 -6.35 30.27 -52.55
N LEU A 118 -5.48 29.37 -53.00
CA LEU A 118 -4.48 29.57 -54.09
C LEU A 118 -5.19 29.92 -55.42
N PRO A 119 -4.54 30.50 -56.44
CA PRO A 119 -3.18 30.22 -56.92
C PRO A 119 -2.20 31.40 -56.99
#